data_AF-A0A7X8GI59-F1
#
_entry.id   AF-A0A7X8GI59-F1
#
_cell.length_a   1.000
_cell.length_b   1.000
_cell.length_c   1.000
_cell.angle_alpha   90.00
_cell.angle_beta   90.00
_cell.angle_gamma   90.00
#
_symmetry.space_group_name_H-M   'P 1'
#
loop_
_entity.id
_entity.type
_entity.pdbx_description
1 polymer ?
#
loop_
_entity_poly.entity_id
_entity_poly.type
_entity_poly.pdbx_seq_one_letter_code
_entity_poly.pdbx_strand_id
1 'polypeptide(L)'
;MNRARLSVLVFGFYMVFMVGLGFLLFPMIILDFFHLSAGDDVWIRFVGMLASIMGVYYILFARSQLDRFIPSTVSARYYAAAFMGY
;
A
#
# COMPACT_ATOMS: atom_id res chain seq x y z
N MET A 1 -20.05 8.28 3.27
CA MET A 1 -18.97 7.71 4.11
C MET A 1 -18.41 8.79 5.01
N ASN A 2 -17.98 8.46 6.23
CA ASN A 2 -17.24 9.42 7.06
C ASN A 2 -15.82 9.64 6.50
N ARG A 3 -15.14 10.70 6.98
CA ARG A 3 -13.79 11.06 6.48
C ARG A 3 -12.76 9.95 6.71
N ALA A 4 -12.87 9.21 7.82
CA ALA A 4 -11.96 8.11 8.14
C ALA A 4 -12.08 6.96 7.12
N ARG A 5 -13.30 6.50 6.82
CA ARG A 5 -13.57 5.48 5.80
C ARG A 5 -13.13 5.92 4.41
N LEU A 6 -13.37 7.19 4.07
CA LEU A 6 -12.92 7.72 2.78
C LEU A 6 -11.39 7.69 2.66
N SER A 7 -10.67 8.07 3.72
CA SER A 7 -9.20 7.96 3.77
C SER A 7 -8.73 6.52 3.57
N VAL A 8 -9.36 5.54 4.21
CA VAL A 8 -9.04 4.11 4.01
C VAL A 8 -9.32 3.66 2.58
N LEU A 9 -10.43 4.09 1.98
CA LEU A 9 -10.77 3.72 0.61
C LEU A 9 -9.75 4.27 -0.39
N VAL A 10 -9.42 5.56 -0.31
CA VAL A 10 -8.44 6.22 -1.18
C VAL A 10 -7.07 5.59 -0.99
N PHE A 11 -6.66 5.34 0.26
CA PHE A 11 -5.40 4.66 0.55
C PHE A 11 -5.36 3.23 -0.01
N GLY A 12 -6.47 2.50 0.03
CA GLY A 12 -6.58 1.19 -0.59
C GLY A 12 -6.35 1.23 -2.10
N PHE A 13 -6.95 2.19 -2.80
CA PHE A 13 -6.70 2.39 -4.23
C PHE A 13 -5.25 2.79 -4.53
N TYR A 14 -4.66 3.67 -3.72
CA TYR A 14 -3.24 4.00 -3.82
C TYR A 14 -2.35 2.75 -3.66
N MET A 15 -2.64 1.91 -2.67
CA MET A 15 -1.91 0.65 -2.44
C MET A 15 -2.07 -0.35 -3.58
N VAL A 16 -3.26 -0.47 -4.17
CA VAL A 16 -3.47 -1.35 -5.33
C VAL A 16 -2.73 -0.83 -6.55
N PHE A 17 -3.02 0.40 -6.97
CA PHE A 17 -2.66 0.87 -8.30
C PHE A 17 -1.27 1.50 -8.35
N MET A 18 -0.91 2.33 -7.37
CA MET A 18 0.36 3.05 -7.40
C MET A 18 1.48 2.18 -6.83
N VAL A 19 1.29 1.63 -5.63
CA VAL A 19 2.32 0.81 -4.98
C VAL A 19 2.33 -0.60 -5.57
N GLY A 20 1.20 -1.30 -5.51
CA GLY A 20 1.12 -2.71 -5.86
C GLY A 20 1.40 -2.97 -7.34
N LEU A 21 0.58 -2.43 -8.24
CA LEU A 21 0.79 -2.59 -9.68
C LEU A 21 2.06 -1.88 -10.17
N GLY A 22 2.45 -0.77 -9.56
CA GLY A 22 3.71 -0.09 -9.87
C GLY A 22 4.91 -1.01 -9.68
N PHE A 23 5.08 -1.58 -8.48
CA PHE A 23 6.19 -2.52 -8.21
C PHE A 23 6.02 -3.86 -8.94
N LEU A 24 4.79 -4.32 -9.16
CA LEU A 24 4.56 -5.59 -9.84
C LEU A 24 4.90 -5.54 -11.34
N LEU A 25 4.57 -4.44 -12.02
CA LEU A 25 4.72 -4.30 -13.47
C LEU A 25 6.01 -3.57 -13.85
N PHE A 26 6.35 -2.52 -13.10
CA PHE A 26 7.43 -1.58 -13.41
C PHE A 26 8.41 -1.39 -12.23
N PRO A 27 8.97 -2.48 -11.65
CA PRO A 27 9.77 -2.41 -10.43
C PRO A 27 10.96 -1.45 -10.52
N MET A 28 11.78 -1.57 -11.58
CA MET A 28 12.98 -0.74 -11.76
C MET A 28 12.64 0.75 -11.89
N ILE A 29 11.58 1.10 -12.62
CA ILE A 29 11.17 2.50 -12.82
C ILE A 29 10.77 3.13 -11.48
N ILE A 30 10.01 2.40 -10.66
CA ILE A 30 9.59 2.88 -9.34
C ILE A 30 10.82 3.02 -8.44
N LEU A 31 11.71 2.02 -8.41
CA LEU A 31 12.92 2.05 -7.57
C LEU A 31 13.86 3.18 -7.95
N ASP A 32 14.12 3.38 -9.24
CA ASP A 32 14.97 4.45 -9.75
C ASP A 32 14.39 5.83 -9.39
N PHE A 33 13.06 6.00 -9.47
CA PHE A 33 12.40 7.24 -9.07
C PHE A 33 12.67 7.60 -7.61
N PHE A 34 12.71 6.60 -6.73
CA PHE A 34 13.04 6.76 -5.32
C PHE A 34 14.54 6.62 -5.01
N HIS A 35 15.40 6.44 -6.01
CA HIS A 35 16.84 6.19 -5.86
C HIS A 35 17.15 5.03 -4.92
N LEU A 36 16.30 3.99 -4.93
CA LEU A 36 16.46 2.81 -4.09
C LEU A 36 17.24 1.73 -4.86
N SER A 37 18.31 1.22 -4.26
CA SER A 37 18.93 -0.01 -4.75
C SER A 37 18.09 -1.20 -4.28
N ALA A 38 17.84 -2.15 -5.17
CA ALA A 38 17.08 -3.34 -4.83
C ALA A 38 17.79 -4.60 -5.29
N GLY A 39 17.51 -5.70 -4.57
CA GLY A 39 17.95 -7.05 -4.93
C GLY A 39 17.18 -7.60 -6.15
N ASP A 40 17.06 -8.93 -6.23
CA ASP A 40 16.48 -9.58 -7.41
C ASP A 40 15.05 -9.10 -7.74
N ASP A 41 14.80 -8.86 -9.05
CA ASP A 41 13.54 -8.36 -9.63
C ASP A 41 12.29 -9.11 -9.10
N VAL A 42 12.41 -10.43 -8.91
CA VAL A 42 11.34 -11.31 -8.43
C VAL A 42 10.82 -10.88 -7.06
N TRP A 43 11.70 -10.49 -6.13
CA TRP A 43 11.29 -10.11 -4.78
C TRP A 43 10.53 -8.78 -4.76
N ILE A 44 10.92 -7.83 -5.62
CA ILE A 44 10.24 -6.54 -5.72
C ILE A 44 8.82 -6.75 -6.27
N ARG A 45 8.67 -7.59 -7.30
CA ARG A 45 7.35 -7.94 -7.84
C ARG A 45 6.49 -8.67 -6.80
N PHE A 46 7.10 -9.53 -5.99
CA PHE A 46 6.41 -10.20 -4.89
C PHE A 46 5.88 -9.20 -3.85
N VAL A 47 6.67 -8.19 -3.49
CA VAL A 47 6.22 -7.09 -2.63
C VAL A 47 5.08 -6.29 -3.29
N GLY A 48 5.16 -6.01 -4.59
CA GLY A 48 4.08 -5.38 -5.35
C GLY A 48 2.78 -6.19 -5.31
N MET A 49 2.86 -7.51 -5.50
CA MET A 49 1.71 -8.42 -5.36
C MET A 49 1.09 -8.31 -3.95
N LEU A 50 1.90 -8.43 -2.90
CA LEU A 50 1.40 -8.34 -1.52
C LEU A 50 0.79 -6.96 -1.21
N ALA A 51 1.43 -5.87 -1.65
CA ALA A 51 0.91 -4.52 -1.49
C ALA A 51 -0.46 -4.35 -2.19
N SER A 52 -0.64 -4.95 -3.37
CA SER A 52 -1.93 -4.92 -4.06
C SER A 52 -3.02 -5.68 -3.30
N ILE A 53 -2.71 -6.86 -2.74
CA ILE A 53 -3.65 -7.65 -1.92
C ILE A 53 -4.06 -6.86 -0.67
N MET A 54 -3.09 -6.24 0.01
CA MET A 54 -3.36 -5.37 1.17
C MET A 54 -4.24 -4.18 0.79
N GLY A 55 -4.02 -3.58 -0.39
CA GLY A 55 -4.87 -2.53 -0.92
C GLY A 55 -6.33 -2.97 -1.11
N VAL A 56 -6.55 -4.18 -1.62
CA VAL A 56 -7.91 -4.77 -1.73
C VAL A 56 -8.54 -4.93 -0.34
N TYR A 57 -7.80 -5.39 0.66
CA TYR A 57 -8.33 -5.49 2.02
C TYR A 57 -8.71 -4.12 2.61
N TYR A 58 -7.93 -3.07 2.37
CA TYR A 58 -8.33 -1.70 2.75
C TYR A 58 -9.62 -1.27 2.08
N ILE A 59 -9.80 -1.55 0.78
CA ILE A 59 -11.04 -1.24 0.05
C ILE A 59 -12.23 -2.01 0.64
N LEU A 60 -12.07 -3.30 0.92
CA LEU A 60 -13.11 -4.14 1.54
C LEU A 60 -13.47 -3.65 2.94
N PHE A 61 -12.50 -3.31 3.78
CA PHE A 61 -12.74 -2.74 5.11
C PHE A 61 -13.43 -1.38 5.05
N ALA A 62 -13.04 -0.51 4.12
CA ALA A 62 -13.71 0.78 3.95
C ALA A 62 -15.16 0.64 3.50
N ARG A 63 -15.51 -0.44 2.80
CA ARG A 63 -16.87 -0.72 2.30
C ARG A 63 -17.73 -1.54 3.27
N SER A 64 -17.12 -2.31 4.18
CA SER A 64 -17.85 -3.08 5.19
C SER A 64 -18.31 -2.23 6.38
N GLN A 65 -18.96 -2.85 7.36
CA GLN A 65 -19.33 -2.23 8.65
C GLN A 65 -18.29 -2.50 9.76
N LEU A 66 -17.06 -2.85 9.38
CA LEU A 66 -15.97 -3.20 10.31
C LEU A 66 -15.22 -1.95 10.81
N ASP A 67 -15.95 -0.96 11.32
CA ASP A 67 -15.39 0.36 11.68
C ASP A 67 -14.30 0.27 12.78
N ARG A 68 -14.31 -0.78 13.61
CA ARG A 68 -13.28 -1.04 14.63
C ARG A 68 -11.88 -1.27 14.06
N PHE A 69 -11.76 -1.66 12.79
CA PHE A 69 -10.47 -1.91 12.13
C PHE A 69 -9.90 -0.66 11.43
N ILE A 70 -10.66 0.41 11.31
CA ILE A 70 -10.19 1.64 10.67
C ILE A 70 -9.04 2.30 11.45
N PRO A 71 -9.08 2.39 12.79
CA PRO A 71 -7.98 2.97 13.56
C PRO A 71 -6.66 2.18 13.45
N SER A 72 -6.71 0.85 13.33
CA SER A 72 -5.48 0.04 13.22
C SER A 72 -4.75 0.27 11.88
N THR A 73 -5.43 0.81 10.87
CA THR A 73 -4.79 1.22 9.61
C THR A 73 -3.82 2.39 9.80
N VAL A 74 -4.00 3.20 10.85
CA VAL A 74 -3.18 4.39 11.11
C VAL A 74 -1.78 4.00 11.55
N SER A 75 -1.66 3.09 12.52
CA SER A 75 -0.36 2.60 13.00
C SER A 75 0.42 1.89 11.89
N ALA A 76 -0.26 1.10 11.05
CA ALA A 76 0.37 0.44 9.91
C ALA A 76 0.97 1.43 8.88
N ARG A 77 0.29 2.56 8.64
CA ARG A 77 0.78 3.61 7.73
C ARG A 77 1.97 4.36 8.33
N TYR A 78 1.94 4.67 9.62
CA TYR A 78 3.07 5.30 10.30
C TYR A 78 4.29 4.38 10.35
N TYR A 79 4.08 3.07 10.53
CA TYR A 79 5.16 2.09 10.45
C TYR A 79 5.85 2.12 9.07
N ALA A 80 5.07 2.09 7.99
CA ALA A 80 5.63 2.17 6.63
C ALA A 80 6.33 3.51 6.36
N ALA A 81 5.76 4.62 6.83
CA ALA A 81 6.38 5.95 6.68
C ALA A 81 7.70 6.05 7.47
N ALA A 82 7.75 5.50 8.69
CA ALA A 82 8.95 5.46 9.51
C ALA A 82 10.07 4.62 8.85
N PHE A 83 9.72 3.51 8.20
CA PHE A 83 10.67 2.70 7.44
C PHE A 83 11.28 3.47 6.26
N MET A 84 10.48 4.25 5.52
CA MET A 84 10.96 5.03 4.37
C MET A 84 11.70 6.32 4.75
N GLY A 85 11.59 6.76 6.01
CA GLY A 85 12.25 7.97 6.50
C GLY A 85 13.68 7.74 7.01
N TYR A 86 14.16 6.50 6.98
CA TYR A 86 15.50 6.08 7.39
C TYR A 86 16.34 5.73 6.16
#